data_AF-U7LC86-F1
#
_entry.id   AF-U7LC86-F1
#
_cell.length_a   1.000
_cell.length_b   1.000
_cell.length_c   1.000
_cell.angle_alpha   90.00
_cell.angle_beta   90.00
_cell.angle_gamma   90.00
#
_symmetry.space_group_name_H-M   'P 1'
#
loop_
_entity.id
_entity.type
_entity.pdbx_description
1 polymer ?
#
loop_
_entity_poly.entity_id
_entity_poly.type
_entity_poly.pdbx_seq_one_letter_code
_entity_poly.pdbx_strand_id
1 'polypeptide(L)'
;MAELKSTISEQLRKFWRANEKEVTDSPRRGVASPAEATALREEVAAEIADLIKAQKIKTSPGDTALDADAAATLPLGARIKPRGVFEDDWSARPTAQRPWPVILIHGTCDTKGVWQLLGNELRQDGWAVFAPDYGHRATQPLAESAKELGAYIDVVRAVTGADKVILIGHSQGGLLARYWMRMIGGAEHVLHLMCISAPNHGTTYGGIVSRLIRTPRQEAVMRSVIDGWFGPAGMDQIVGSEALREANRDGDLESGVSYTCIATRSDAVVVPPETCFLDPRGVAEGTVRNIYVQDFDRRAVVMHEDMPMDKRVHAIVRTILELVETIPR
;
A
#
# COMPACT_ATOMS: atom_id res chain seq x y z
N MET A 1 -4.91 -19.54 16.13
CA MET A 1 -5.25 -18.97 14.80
C MET A 1 -6.77 -18.94 14.59
N ALA A 2 -7.49 -20.05 14.76
CA ALA A 2 -8.96 -20.08 14.73
C ALA A 2 -9.61 -19.24 15.86
N GLU A 3 -9.08 -19.32 17.08
CA GLU A 3 -9.47 -18.47 18.23
C GLU A 3 -9.19 -16.97 18.02
N LEU A 4 -8.11 -16.64 17.32
CA LEU A 4 -7.75 -15.25 17.01
C LEU A 4 -8.68 -14.68 15.93
N LYS A 5 -8.96 -15.45 14.88
CA LYS A 5 -9.97 -15.08 13.87
C LYS A 5 -11.36 -14.96 14.50
N SER A 6 -11.78 -15.88 15.38
CA SER A 6 -13.08 -15.78 16.04
C SER A 6 -13.17 -14.57 16.97
N THR A 7 -12.11 -14.26 17.73
CA THR A 7 -12.06 -13.10 18.63
C THR A 7 -12.10 -11.78 17.86
N ILE A 8 -11.37 -11.69 16.73
CA ILE A 8 -11.38 -10.51 15.85
C ILE A 8 -12.76 -10.34 15.19
N SER A 9 -13.32 -11.41 14.64
CA SER A 9 -14.67 -11.39 14.07
C SER A 9 -15.75 -11.07 15.12
N GLU A 10 -15.61 -11.57 16.36
CA GLU A 10 -16.56 -11.31 17.44
C GLU A 10 -16.46 -9.88 17.98
N GLN A 11 -15.26 -9.29 18.01
CA GLN A 11 -15.06 -7.88 18.35
C GLN A 11 -15.54 -6.93 17.26
N LEU A 12 -15.31 -7.25 15.98
CA LEU A 12 -15.87 -6.50 14.85
C LEU A 12 -17.41 -6.59 14.82
N ARG A 13 -17.97 -7.75 15.15
CA ARG A 13 -19.42 -7.94 15.29
C ARG A 13 -20.04 -7.11 16.42
N LYS A 14 -19.31 -6.79 17.49
CA LYS A 14 -19.80 -5.92 18.58
C LYS A 14 -19.96 -4.46 18.15
N PHE A 15 -19.19 -4.00 17.16
CA PHE A 15 -19.41 -2.71 16.51
C PHE A 15 -20.59 -2.72 15.52
N TRP A 16 -21.00 -3.91 15.06
CA TRP A 16 -21.93 -4.07 13.93
C TRP A 16 -23.33 -4.58 14.33
N ARG A 17 -23.67 -4.78 15.61
CA ARG A 17 -25.02 -5.22 16.01
C ARG A 17 -26.05 -4.07 15.93
N ALA A 18 -26.48 -3.79 14.70
CA ALA A 18 -27.89 -3.65 14.38
C ALA A 18 -28.27 -4.82 13.43
N ASN A 19 -28.90 -5.86 14.02
CA ASN A 19 -29.65 -7.00 13.44
C ASN A 19 -28.96 -7.90 12.40
N GLU A 20 -28.42 -9.07 12.77
CA GLU A 20 -29.07 -10.40 12.89
C GLU A 20 -29.74 -10.94 11.62
N LYS A 21 -29.03 -11.81 10.88
CA LYS A 21 -29.30 -13.27 10.83
C LYS A 21 -28.21 -14.04 10.06
N GLU A 22 -27.67 -15.05 10.74
CA GLU A 22 -27.09 -16.32 10.24
C GLU A 22 -25.85 -16.32 9.32
N VAL A 23 -24.71 -16.84 9.84
CA VAL A 23 -23.80 -17.72 9.07
C VAL A 23 -23.22 -18.77 10.01
N THR A 24 -23.60 -20.04 9.78
CA THR A 24 -23.01 -21.25 10.37
C THR A 24 -22.17 -22.01 9.33
N ASP A 25 -21.20 -22.75 9.86
CA ASP A 25 -20.42 -23.85 9.29
C ASP A 25 -19.27 -23.60 8.30
N SER A 26 -18.08 -23.95 8.79
CA SER A 26 -16.91 -24.38 8.03
C SER A 26 -16.98 -25.90 7.83
N PRO A 27 -16.41 -26.41 6.73
CA PRO A 27 -15.45 -27.50 6.89
C PRO A 27 -14.17 -27.36 6.06
N ARG A 28 -13.19 -28.17 6.44
CA ARG A 28 -11.77 -28.19 6.05
C ARG A 28 -11.50 -28.94 4.73
N ARG A 29 -10.31 -28.62 4.16
CA ARG A 29 -9.39 -29.43 3.31
C ARG A 29 -9.77 -29.75 1.85
N GLY A 30 -8.82 -29.45 0.96
CA GLY A 30 -8.69 -29.95 -0.41
C GLY A 30 -7.92 -28.98 -1.29
N VAL A 31 -6.58 -28.90 -1.18
CA VAL A 31 -5.78 -28.08 -2.09
C VAL A 31 -5.62 -28.84 -3.41
N ALA A 32 -6.37 -28.44 -4.43
CA ALA A 32 -5.98 -28.67 -5.81
C ALA A 32 -4.93 -27.62 -6.20
N SER A 33 -3.90 -28.06 -6.93
CA SER A 33 -2.86 -27.18 -7.48
C SER A 33 -3.49 -26.07 -8.34
N PRO A 34 -3.02 -24.81 -8.27
CA PRO A 34 -3.51 -23.78 -9.18
C PRO A 34 -3.18 -24.16 -10.64
N ALA A 35 -4.13 -23.88 -11.54
CA ALA A 35 -4.00 -24.10 -12.97
C ALA A 35 -2.80 -23.33 -13.55
N GLU A 36 -2.21 -23.85 -14.64
CA GLU A 36 -1.14 -23.19 -15.37
C GLU A 36 -1.60 -21.83 -15.92
N ALA A 37 -0.73 -20.83 -15.81
CA ALA A 37 -0.98 -19.49 -16.34
C ALA A 37 -1.29 -19.56 -17.84
N THR A 38 -2.44 -19.04 -18.24
CA THR A 38 -2.78 -18.94 -19.67
C THR A 38 -2.09 -17.70 -20.23
N ALA A 39 -1.28 -17.87 -21.28
CA ALA A 39 -0.58 -16.77 -21.93
C ALA A 39 -1.55 -15.66 -22.39
N LEU A 40 -1.14 -14.39 -22.23
CA LEU A 40 -1.84 -13.24 -22.80
C LEU A 40 -2.09 -13.46 -24.29
N ARG A 41 -3.27 -13.05 -24.79
CA ARG A 41 -3.54 -13.01 -26.23
C ARG A 41 -2.50 -12.12 -26.91
N GLU A 42 -1.90 -12.60 -28.01
CA GLU A 42 -0.79 -11.91 -28.71
C GLU A 42 -1.11 -10.45 -29.07
N GLU A 43 -2.37 -10.15 -29.38
CA GLU A 43 -2.85 -8.79 -29.69
C GLU A 43 -2.74 -7.84 -28.48
N VAL A 44 -3.08 -8.33 -27.28
CA VAL A 44 -3.00 -7.55 -26.03
C VAL A 44 -1.54 -7.39 -25.59
N ALA A 45 -0.71 -8.41 -25.80
CA ALA A 45 0.72 -8.33 -25.56
C ALA A 45 1.40 -7.32 -26.49
N ALA A 46 0.98 -7.25 -27.75
CA ALA A 46 1.48 -6.27 -28.73
C ALA A 46 1.05 -4.84 -28.38
N GLU A 47 -0.20 -4.62 -27.97
CA GLU A 47 -0.72 -3.30 -27.58
C GLU A 47 -0.02 -2.76 -26.32
N ILE A 48 0.19 -3.61 -25.31
CA ILE A 48 0.99 -3.27 -24.12
C ILE A 48 2.44 -2.97 -24.51
N ALA A 49 3.04 -3.76 -25.40
CA ALA A 49 4.41 -3.54 -25.86
C ALA A 49 4.56 -2.24 -26.65
N ASP A 50 3.55 -1.84 -27.42
CA ASP A 50 3.55 -0.59 -28.17
C ASP A 50 3.30 0.62 -27.26
N LEU A 51 2.47 0.50 -26.22
CA LEU A 51 2.33 1.51 -25.16
C LEU A 51 3.64 1.70 -24.37
N ILE A 52 4.33 0.60 -24.05
CA ILE A 52 5.65 0.60 -23.40
C ILE A 52 6.73 1.19 -24.31
N LYS A 53 6.66 1.02 -25.64
CA LYS A 53 7.59 1.65 -26.59
C LYS A 53 7.28 3.14 -26.82
N ALA A 54 6.00 3.52 -26.79
CA ALA A 54 5.54 4.88 -27.04
C ALA A 54 5.86 5.82 -25.86
N GLN A 55 5.81 5.31 -24.63
CA GLN A 55 6.41 5.96 -23.48
C GLN A 55 7.91 5.63 -23.50
N LYS A 56 8.82 6.59 -23.61
CA LYS A 56 10.29 6.33 -23.56
C LYS A 56 10.76 5.86 -22.17
N ILE A 57 10.21 4.77 -21.65
CA ILE A 57 10.72 4.04 -20.49
C ILE A 57 11.68 3.02 -21.04
N LYS A 58 12.98 3.19 -20.77
CA LYS A 58 14.00 2.19 -21.10
C LYS A 58 13.76 0.96 -20.24
N THR A 59 12.98 0.00 -20.71
CA THR A 59 12.99 -1.37 -20.17
C THR A 59 13.72 -2.28 -21.16
N SER A 60 14.86 -2.81 -20.75
CA SER A 60 15.47 -3.98 -21.41
C SER A 60 15.06 -5.24 -20.65
N PRO A 61 14.60 -6.31 -21.33
CA PRO A 61 14.20 -7.55 -20.68
C PRO A 61 15.39 -8.49 -20.47
N GLY A 62 15.44 -9.12 -19.30
CA GLY A 62 16.26 -10.31 -19.01
C GLY A 62 17.61 -10.02 -18.37
N ASP A 63 17.78 -10.55 -17.16
CA ASP A 63 19.04 -10.79 -16.46
C ASP A 63 20.05 -9.65 -16.44
N THR A 64 19.78 -8.61 -15.65
CA THR A 64 20.86 -7.82 -15.06
C THR A 64 20.86 -8.06 -13.57
N ALA A 65 21.87 -8.81 -13.10
CA ALA A 65 22.48 -8.47 -11.83
C ALA A 65 22.61 -6.95 -11.83
N LEU A 66 22.03 -6.28 -10.82
CA LEU A 66 22.12 -4.83 -10.66
C LEU A 66 23.54 -4.42 -11.07
N ASP A 67 23.67 -3.62 -12.14
CA ASP A 67 24.97 -3.08 -12.54
C ASP A 67 25.63 -2.59 -11.25
N ALA A 68 26.79 -3.15 -10.90
CA ALA A 68 27.39 -2.91 -9.59
C ALA A 68 27.60 -1.40 -9.34
N ASP A 69 27.72 -0.63 -10.44
CA ASP A 69 27.79 0.83 -10.48
C ASP A 69 26.44 1.52 -10.18
N ALA A 70 25.31 0.97 -10.65
CA ALA A 70 23.98 1.47 -10.30
C ALA A 70 23.61 1.14 -8.84
N ALA A 71 23.95 -0.04 -8.35
CA ALA A 71 23.78 -0.39 -6.94
C ALA A 71 24.63 0.49 -6.00
N ALA A 72 25.79 0.96 -6.46
CA ALA A 72 26.68 1.85 -5.73
C ALA A 72 26.17 3.30 -5.62
N THR A 73 25.18 3.71 -6.42
CA THR A 73 24.57 5.06 -6.38
C THR A 73 23.24 5.11 -5.63
N LEU A 74 22.64 3.95 -5.31
CA LEU A 74 21.40 3.88 -4.52
C LEU A 74 21.62 4.30 -3.06
N PRO A 75 20.61 4.88 -2.39
CA PRO A 75 20.63 5.06 -0.93
C PRO A 75 20.87 3.74 -0.20
N LEU A 76 21.50 3.80 0.98
CA LEU A 76 21.96 2.60 1.69
C LEU A 76 20.84 1.61 2.01
N GLY A 77 19.65 2.10 2.38
CA GLY A 77 18.51 1.25 2.66
C GLY A 77 18.04 0.48 1.43
N ALA A 78 18.12 1.06 0.24
CA ALA A 78 17.79 0.39 -1.02
C ALA A 78 18.81 -0.69 -1.44
N ARG A 79 19.95 -0.79 -0.77
CA ARG A 79 20.94 -1.86 -1.01
C ARG A 79 20.68 -3.10 -0.15
N ILE A 80 19.77 -3.02 0.82
CA ILE A 80 19.39 -4.16 1.65
C ILE A 80 18.67 -5.19 0.80
N LYS A 81 18.95 -6.47 1.05
CA LYS A 81 18.35 -7.58 0.32
C LYS A 81 16.80 -7.50 0.43
N PRO A 82 16.07 -7.51 -0.70
CA PRO A 82 14.62 -7.53 -0.68
C PRO A 82 14.04 -8.71 0.09
N ARG A 83 12.87 -8.48 0.70
CA ARG A 83 12.09 -9.48 1.43
C ARG A 83 11.05 -10.10 0.49
N GLY A 84 10.98 -11.42 0.47
CA GLY A 84 9.99 -12.16 -0.32
C GLY A 84 10.12 -11.97 -1.83
N VAL A 85 9.22 -12.62 -2.56
CA VAL A 85 9.07 -12.50 -4.01
C VAL A 85 7.58 -12.47 -4.32
N PHE A 86 7.14 -11.52 -5.13
CA PHE A 86 5.75 -11.40 -5.57
C PHE A 86 5.72 -10.93 -7.02
N GLU A 87 5.14 -11.73 -7.90
CA GLU A 87 5.01 -11.41 -9.32
C GLU A 87 3.56 -11.17 -9.68
N ASP A 88 3.35 -10.28 -10.66
CA ASP A 88 2.04 -9.97 -11.20
C ASP A 88 1.54 -11.11 -12.08
N ASP A 89 0.28 -11.49 -11.86
CA ASP A 89 -0.45 -12.34 -12.78
C ASP A 89 -1.29 -11.44 -13.71
N TRP A 90 -0.71 -11.08 -14.85
CA TRP A 90 -1.37 -10.24 -15.86
C TRP A 90 -2.55 -10.94 -16.57
N SER A 91 -2.74 -12.23 -16.34
CA SER A 91 -3.93 -12.96 -16.80
C SER A 91 -5.12 -12.83 -15.83
N ALA A 92 -4.88 -12.40 -14.59
CA ALA A 92 -5.93 -12.24 -13.59
C ALA A 92 -6.99 -11.23 -14.04
N ARG A 93 -8.27 -11.53 -13.77
CA ARG A 93 -9.40 -10.66 -14.11
C ARG A 93 -10.31 -10.46 -12.90
N PRO A 94 -10.83 -9.23 -12.70
CA PRO A 94 -11.92 -9.00 -11.77
C PRO A 94 -13.15 -9.85 -12.10
N THR A 95 -13.99 -10.10 -11.10
CA THR A 95 -15.24 -10.87 -11.25
C THR A 95 -16.45 -9.98 -10.96
N ALA A 96 -17.66 -10.45 -11.23
CA ALA A 96 -18.87 -9.69 -10.90
C ALA A 96 -19.00 -9.45 -9.38
N GLN A 97 -18.50 -10.38 -8.55
CA GLN A 97 -18.46 -10.25 -7.10
C GLN A 97 -17.34 -9.33 -6.65
N ARG A 98 -16.23 -9.28 -7.41
CA ARG A 98 -15.03 -8.49 -7.11
C ARG A 98 -14.58 -7.71 -8.34
N PRO A 99 -15.30 -6.64 -8.71
CA PRO A 99 -15.10 -5.95 -9.98
C PRO A 99 -13.85 -5.05 -10.01
N TRP A 100 -13.20 -4.85 -8.88
CA TRP A 100 -12.08 -3.92 -8.74
C TRP A 100 -10.77 -4.67 -8.46
N PRO A 101 -9.74 -4.52 -9.30
CA PRO A 101 -8.43 -5.09 -9.00
C PRO A 101 -7.80 -4.38 -7.80
N VAL A 102 -7.01 -5.12 -7.04
CA VAL A 102 -6.25 -4.63 -5.89
C VAL A 102 -4.82 -4.37 -6.30
N ILE A 103 -4.31 -3.18 -6.00
CA ILE A 103 -2.91 -2.79 -6.25
C ILE A 103 -2.20 -2.56 -4.92
N LEU A 104 -1.12 -3.31 -4.69
CA LEU A 104 -0.33 -3.31 -3.46
C LEU A 104 0.94 -2.48 -3.64
N ILE A 105 1.11 -1.41 -2.87
CA ILE A 105 2.14 -0.39 -3.08
C ILE A 105 3.12 -0.44 -1.91
N HIS A 106 4.35 -0.90 -2.17
CA HIS A 106 5.37 -1.09 -1.12
C HIS A 106 5.89 0.25 -0.55
N GLY A 107 6.57 0.19 0.60
CA GLY A 107 7.17 1.34 1.28
C GLY A 107 8.61 1.65 0.86
N THR A 108 9.20 2.69 1.47
CA THR A 108 10.59 3.13 1.25
C THR A 108 11.59 2.00 1.44
N CYS A 109 12.57 1.91 0.54
CA CYS A 109 13.62 0.87 0.49
C CYS A 109 13.11 -0.57 0.26
N ASP A 110 11.81 -0.80 0.15
CA ASP A 110 11.24 -2.12 -0.10
C ASP A 110 11.03 -2.39 -1.61
N THR A 111 10.50 -3.57 -1.91
CA THR A 111 10.01 -3.98 -3.24
C THR A 111 8.64 -4.63 -3.08
N LYS A 112 7.96 -4.91 -4.20
CA LYS A 112 6.70 -5.66 -4.22
C LYS A 112 6.75 -7.02 -3.48
N GLY A 113 7.94 -7.58 -3.25
CA GLY A 113 8.14 -8.84 -2.51
C GLY A 113 7.56 -8.86 -1.09
N VAL A 114 7.42 -7.73 -0.40
CA VAL A 114 6.77 -7.69 0.93
C VAL A 114 5.33 -8.17 0.93
N TRP A 115 4.69 -8.10 -0.24
CA TRP A 115 3.32 -8.50 -0.43
C TRP A 115 3.16 -10.00 -0.68
N GLN A 116 4.23 -10.78 -0.68
CA GLN A 116 4.17 -12.21 -1.00
C GLN A 116 3.08 -12.95 -0.23
N LEU A 117 2.95 -12.72 1.08
CA LEU A 117 1.93 -13.39 1.89
C LEU A 117 0.53 -12.81 1.62
N LEU A 118 0.34 -11.50 1.82
CA LEU A 118 -0.97 -10.86 1.67
C LEU A 118 -1.51 -11.01 0.24
N GLY A 119 -0.69 -10.75 -0.77
CA GLY A 119 -1.08 -10.85 -2.17
C GLY A 119 -1.51 -12.27 -2.56
N ASN A 120 -0.82 -13.30 -2.04
CA ASN A 120 -1.23 -14.69 -2.25
C ASN A 120 -2.55 -15.01 -1.52
N GLU A 121 -2.74 -14.51 -0.30
CA GLU A 121 -4.02 -14.68 0.40
C GLU A 121 -5.18 -14.01 -0.34
N LEU A 122 -4.97 -12.80 -0.88
CA LEU A 122 -5.98 -12.09 -1.66
C LEU A 122 -6.29 -12.79 -2.99
N ARG A 123 -5.27 -13.35 -3.67
CA ARG A 123 -5.48 -14.18 -4.86
C ARG A 123 -6.28 -15.45 -4.53
N GLN A 124 -5.98 -16.11 -3.42
CA GLN A 124 -6.74 -17.27 -2.94
C GLN A 124 -8.19 -16.91 -2.60
N ASP A 125 -8.41 -15.70 -2.08
CA ASP A 125 -9.75 -15.20 -1.82
C ASP A 125 -10.51 -14.92 -3.13
N GLY A 126 -9.81 -14.70 -4.25
CA GLY A 126 -10.37 -14.50 -5.59
C GLY A 126 -10.28 -13.07 -6.10
N TRP A 127 -9.37 -12.25 -5.55
CA TRP A 127 -9.07 -10.92 -6.07
C TRP A 127 -8.08 -10.98 -7.23
N ALA A 128 -8.23 -10.10 -8.22
CA ALA A 128 -7.16 -9.78 -9.15
C ALA A 128 -6.17 -8.84 -8.45
N VAL A 129 -4.93 -9.28 -8.24
CA VAL A 129 -3.95 -8.57 -7.39
C VAL A 129 -2.65 -8.29 -8.14
N PHE A 130 -2.24 -7.03 -8.07
CA PHE A 130 -1.11 -6.44 -8.76
C PHE A 130 -0.21 -5.67 -7.77
N ALA A 131 1.08 -5.56 -8.03
CA ALA A 131 2.00 -4.79 -7.21
C ALA A 131 3.18 -4.21 -8.04
N PRO A 132 3.30 -2.89 -8.18
CA PRO A 132 4.45 -2.28 -8.87
C PRO A 132 5.70 -2.30 -7.98
N ASP A 133 6.86 -2.36 -8.63
CA ASP A 133 8.07 -1.73 -8.11
C ASP A 133 8.16 -0.32 -8.70
N TYR A 134 8.64 0.64 -7.91
CA TYR A 134 8.73 2.04 -8.34
C TYR A 134 9.87 2.78 -7.61
N GLY A 135 10.24 3.95 -8.13
CA GLY A 135 11.08 4.94 -7.49
C GLY A 135 12.45 4.42 -7.07
N HIS A 136 12.99 3.43 -7.78
CA HIS A 136 14.21 2.69 -7.41
C HIS A 136 14.20 2.26 -5.94
N ARG A 137 13.31 1.31 -5.62
CA ARG A 137 12.99 0.90 -4.25
C ARG A 137 12.42 2.04 -3.41
N ALA A 138 11.53 2.83 -4.01
CA ALA A 138 10.82 3.89 -3.31
C ALA A 138 11.75 4.91 -2.63
N THR A 139 12.90 5.23 -3.24
CA THR A 139 13.87 6.21 -2.72
C THR A 139 13.98 7.49 -3.55
N GLN A 140 13.45 7.49 -4.77
CA GLN A 140 13.29 8.69 -5.61
C GLN A 140 12.19 9.63 -5.08
N PRO A 141 12.21 10.94 -5.44
CA PRO A 141 11.16 11.87 -5.04
C PRO A 141 9.74 11.34 -5.27
N LEU A 142 8.82 11.70 -4.37
CA LEU A 142 7.42 11.25 -4.45
C LEU A 142 6.77 11.68 -5.78
N ALA A 143 7.09 12.87 -6.28
CA ALA A 143 6.55 13.38 -7.53
C ALA A 143 6.90 12.50 -8.75
N GLU A 144 8.11 11.94 -8.80
CA GLU A 144 8.51 11.04 -9.90
C GLU A 144 7.91 9.65 -9.70
N SER A 145 7.97 9.14 -8.46
CA SER A 145 7.35 7.86 -8.09
C SER A 145 5.84 7.85 -8.37
N ALA A 146 5.17 8.99 -8.26
CA ALA A 146 3.72 9.11 -8.49
C ALA A 146 3.37 8.97 -9.98
N LYS A 147 4.25 9.40 -10.89
CA LYS A 147 4.06 9.21 -12.33
C LYS A 147 4.21 7.73 -12.69
N GLU A 148 5.20 7.04 -12.12
CA GLU A 148 5.38 5.60 -12.30
C GLU A 148 4.18 4.81 -11.78
N LEU A 149 3.69 5.17 -10.58
CA LEU A 149 2.49 4.56 -10.01
C LEU A 149 1.27 4.78 -10.90
N GLY A 150 1.05 6.00 -11.40
CA GLY A 150 -0.06 6.32 -12.29
C GLY A 150 -0.03 5.49 -13.58
N ALA A 151 1.12 5.44 -14.25
CA ALA A 151 1.29 4.64 -15.46
C ALA A 151 1.02 3.15 -15.23
N TYR A 152 1.45 2.62 -14.08
CA TYR A 152 1.16 1.24 -13.71
C TYR A 152 -0.35 0.99 -13.48
N ILE A 153 -1.03 1.89 -12.77
CA ILE A 153 -2.48 1.81 -12.54
C ILE A 153 -3.24 1.84 -13.87
N ASP A 154 -2.83 2.69 -14.80
CA ASP A 154 -3.44 2.77 -16.14
C ASP A 154 -3.30 1.45 -16.90
N VAL A 155 -2.13 0.81 -16.85
CA VAL A 155 -1.93 -0.52 -17.45
C VAL A 155 -2.82 -1.57 -16.79
N VAL A 156 -2.89 -1.60 -15.45
CA VAL A 156 -3.77 -2.54 -14.73
C VAL A 156 -5.23 -2.34 -15.16
N ARG A 157 -5.72 -1.10 -15.23
CA ARG A 157 -7.09 -0.80 -15.66
C ARG A 157 -7.35 -1.21 -17.10
N ALA A 158 -6.43 -0.91 -18.01
CA ALA A 158 -6.54 -1.29 -19.42
C ALA A 158 -6.61 -2.82 -19.60
N VAL A 159 -5.75 -3.58 -18.92
CA VAL A 159 -5.69 -5.04 -19.03
C VAL A 159 -6.89 -5.74 -18.38
N THR A 160 -7.37 -5.20 -17.27
CA THR A 160 -8.48 -5.79 -16.52
C THR A 160 -9.86 -5.33 -17.00
N GLY A 161 -9.94 -4.20 -17.70
CA GLY A 161 -11.18 -3.54 -18.08
C GLY A 161 -11.92 -2.87 -16.91
N ALA A 162 -11.25 -2.67 -15.77
CA ALA A 162 -11.88 -2.11 -14.58
C ALA A 162 -11.85 -0.57 -14.58
N ASP A 163 -13.01 0.05 -14.31
CA ASP A 163 -13.13 1.51 -14.24
C ASP A 163 -12.38 2.11 -13.04
N LYS A 164 -12.32 1.38 -11.92
CA LYS A 164 -11.66 1.80 -10.67
C LYS A 164 -10.79 0.69 -10.11
N VAL A 165 -9.90 1.05 -9.20
CA VAL A 165 -9.03 0.13 -8.46
C VAL A 165 -9.18 0.30 -6.96
N ILE A 166 -8.78 -0.71 -6.21
CA ILE A 166 -8.55 -0.62 -4.77
C ILE A 166 -7.04 -0.55 -4.54
N LEU A 167 -6.59 0.47 -3.81
CA LEU A 167 -5.18 0.67 -3.49
C LEU A 167 -4.91 0.24 -2.04
N ILE A 168 -3.81 -0.49 -1.82
CA ILE A 168 -3.32 -0.81 -0.48
C ILE A 168 -1.85 -0.43 -0.42
N GLY A 169 -1.52 0.61 0.33
CA GLY A 169 -0.16 1.13 0.43
C GLY A 169 0.41 0.97 1.84
N HIS A 170 1.61 0.40 1.94
CA HIS A 170 2.36 0.38 3.20
C HIS A 170 3.33 1.55 3.27
N SER A 171 3.41 2.20 4.43
CA SER A 171 4.36 3.29 4.69
C SER A 171 4.26 4.35 3.59
N GLN A 172 5.37 4.74 2.97
CA GLN A 172 5.41 5.63 1.82
C GLN A 172 4.41 5.27 0.71
N GLY A 173 4.14 3.99 0.46
CA GLY A 173 3.21 3.57 -0.60
C GLY A 173 1.79 4.11 -0.42
N GLY A 174 1.32 4.25 0.82
CA GLY A 174 0.02 4.86 1.12
C GLY A 174 0.03 6.37 0.92
N LEU A 175 1.10 7.05 1.34
CA LEU A 175 1.28 8.48 1.09
C LEU A 175 1.43 8.78 -0.40
N LEU A 176 2.16 7.93 -1.13
CA LEU A 176 2.36 8.05 -2.57
C LEU A 176 1.04 7.94 -3.33
N ALA A 177 0.18 7.00 -2.94
CA ALA A 177 -1.15 6.87 -3.53
C ALA A 177 -1.98 8.15 -3.33
N ARG A 178 -1.95 8.74 -2.13
CA ARG A 178 -2.60 10.04 -1.86
C ARG A 178 -2.01 11.17 -2.70
N TYR A 179 -0.69 11.25 -2.75
CA TYR A 179 0.02 12.25 -3.53
C TYR A 179 -0.35 12.14 -5.02
N TRP A 180 -0.34 10.94 -5.59
CA TRP A 180 -0.77 10.69 -6.98
C TRP A 180 -2.22 11.11 -7.22
N MET A 181 -3.15 10.72 -6.34
CA MET A 181 -4.55 11.10 -6.47
C MET A 181 -4.74 12.62 -6.49
N ARG A 182 -4.10 13.34 -5.55
CA ARG A 182 -4.20 14.80 -5.41
C ARG A 182 -3.49 15.56 -6.52
N MET A 183 -2.24 15.20 -6.80
CA MET A 183 -1.35 16.01 -7.63
C MET A 183 -1.43 15.64 -9.11
N ILE A 184 -1.84 14.41 -9.43
CA ILE A 184 -1.88 13.88 -10.80
C ILE A 184 -3.32 13.50 -11.20
N GLY A 185 -4.31 13.74 -10.34
CA GLY A 185 -5.73 13.59 -10.66
C GLY A 185 -6.24 12.14 -10.64
N GLY A 186 -5.50 11.21 -10.03
CA GLY A 186 -5.84 9.79 -10.03
C GLY A 186 -7.09 9.39 -9.23
N ALA A 187 -7.66 10.30 -8.44
CA ALA A 187 -8.75 10.00 -7.50
C ALA A 187 -9.99 9.38 -8.17
N GLU A 188 -10.34 9.84 -9.38
CA GLU A 188 -11.50 9.33 -10.11
C GLU A 188 -11.37 7.84 -10.48
N HIS A 189 -10.15 7.29 -10.49
CA HIS A 189 -9.87 5.89 -10.78
C HIS A 189 -9.73 5.03 -9.52
N VAL A 190 -9.99 5.57 -8.34
CA VAL A 190 -9.89 4.84 -7.07
C VAL A 190 -11.28 4.68 -6.46
N LEU A 191 -11.53 3.48 -5.93
CA LEU A 191 -12.70 3.21 -5.09
C LEU A 191 -12.36 3.35 -3.61
N HIS A 192 -11.25 2.72 -3.22
CA HIS A 192 -10.81 2.64 -1.84
C HIS A 192 -9.29 2.73 -1.75
N LEU A 193 -8.80 3.49 -0.78
CA LEU A 193 -7.39 3.50 -0.38
C LEU A 193 -7.24 2.99 1.04
N MET A 194 -6.48 1.91 1.20
CA MET A 194 -6.05 1.41 2.49
C MET A 194 -4.59 1.77 2.76
N CYS A 195 -4.37 2.60 3.77
CA CYS A 195 -3.05 3.02 4.25
C CYS A 195 -2.61 2.13 5.42
N ILE A 196 -1.53 1.38 5.27
CA ILE A 196 -0.93 0.56 6.33
C ILE A 196 0.30 1.30 6.86
N SER A 197 0.22 1.88 8.06
CA SER A 197 1.26 2.73 8.67
C SER A 197 1.80 3.83 7.73
N ALA A 198 0.94 4.40 6.88
CA ALA A 198 1.38 5.44 5.96
C ALA A 198 1.57 6.77 6.68
N PRO A 199 2.70 7.50 6.52
CA PRO A 199 2.91 8.80 7.14
C PRO A 199 2.08 9.90 6.42
N ASN A 200 0.75 9.83 6.52
CA ASN A 200 -0.17 10.73 5.83
C ASN A 200 0.05 12.21 6.17
N HIS A 201 0.41 12.48 7.43
CA HIS A 201 0.83 13.80 7.91
C HIS A 201 2.32 13.89 8.22
N GLY A 202 3.11 12.94 7.69
CA GLY A 202 4.54 12.87 7.85
C GLY A 202 5.03 12.21 9.15
N THR A 203 6.35 12.17 9.28
CA THR A 203 7.07 11.79 10.49
C THR A 203 8.14 12.83 10.84
N THR A 204 8.83 12.63 11.95
CA THR A 204 9.92 13.49 12.44
C THR A 204 11.28 12.95 12.00
N TYR A 205 12.31 13.81 11.97
CA TYR A 205 13.70 13.47 11.54
C TYR A 205 14.38 12.31 12.28
N GLY A 206 13.76 11.71 13.30
CA GLY A 206 14.30 10.56 14.02
C GLY A 206 13.25 9.57 14.51
N GLY A 207 12.01 9.62 14.00
CA GLY A 207 10.92 8.78 14.50
C GLY A 207 10.82 8.84 16.03
N ILE A 208 10.98 7.70 16.70
CA ILE A 208 10.90 7.63 18.17
C ILE A 208 12.02 8.39 18.90
N VAL A 209 13.19 8.57 18.28
CA VAL A 209 14.32 9.33 18.90
C VAL A 209 14.26 10.83 18.63
N SER A 210 13.26 11.31 17.89
CA SER A 210 13.10 12.73 17.56
C SER A 210 13.07 13.66 18.78
N ARG A 211 12.51 13.21 19.91
CA ARG A 211 12.48 13.97 21.18
C ARG A 211 13.86 14.22 21.80
N LEU A 212 14.89 13.52 21.32
CA LEU A 212 16.28 13.70 21.74
C LEU A 212 17.04 14.73 20.88
N ILE A 213 16.47 15.14 19.74
CA ILE A 213 17.01 16.18 18.87
C ILE A 213 16.64 17.54 19.47
N ARG A 214 17.64 18.31 19.91
CA ARG A 214 17.42 19.59 20.63
C ARG A 214 18.15 20.78 20.02
N THR A 215 18.94 20.55 18.97
CA THR A 215 19.80 21.58 18.37
C THR A 215 19.78 21.51 16.84
N PRO A 216 19.97 22.65 16.13
CA PRO A 216 20.03 22.67 14.67
C PRO A 216 21.14 21.78 14.08
N ARG A 217 22.27 21.64 14.79
CA ARG A 217 23.37 20.76 14.38
C ARG A 217 22.97 19.29 14.38
N GLN A 218 22.24 18.84 15.41
CA GLN A 218 21.75 17.45 15.47
C GLN A 218 20.72 17.18 14.37
N GLU A 219 19.85 18.16 14.08
CA GLU A 219 18.90 18.06 13.00
C GLU A 219 19.59 17.95 11.63
N ALA A 220 20.61 18.77 11.37
CA ALA A 220 21.39 18.69 10.13
C ALA A 220 22.05 17.31 9.95
N VAL A 221 22.59 16.72 11.02
CA VAL A 221 23.15 15.35 10.99
C VAL A 221 22.07 14.33 10.65
N MET A 222 20.90 14.41 11.29
CA MET A 222 19.80 13.47 11.01
C MET A 222 19.25 13.60 9.59
N ARG A 223 19.16 14.83 9.05
CA ARG A 223 18.82 15.06 7.64
C ARG A 223 19.77 14.35 6.69
N SER A 224 21.09 14.46 6.91
CA SER A 224 22.08 13.75 6.10
C SER A 224 21.98 12.23 6.24
N VAL A 225 21.65 11.71 7.42
CA VAL A 225 21.42 10.27 7.62
C VAL A 225 20.19 9.79 6.86
N ILE A 226 19.09 10.55 6.94
CA ILE A 226 17.85 10.23 6.21
C ILE A 226 18.11 10.22 4.71
N ASP A 227 18.74 11.27 4.19
CA ASP A 227 19.05 11.37 2.76
C ASP A 227 19.97 10.23 2.29
N GLY A 228 21.04 9.93 3.03
CA GLY A 228 21.94 8.83 2.69
C GLY A 228 21.30 7.43 2.76
N TRP A 229 20.29 7.24 3.62
CA TRP A 229 19.67 5.93 3.81
C TRP A 229 18.42 5.71 2.96
N PHE A 230 17.55 6.72 2.90
CA PHE A 230 16.23 6.66 2.26
C PHE A 230 16.15 7.46 0.95
N GLY A 231 17.17 8.27 0.64
CA GLY A 231 17.17 9.16 -0.51
C GLY A 231 16.18 10.33 -0.36
N PRO A 232 15.92 11.05 -1.46
CA PRO A 232 14.95 12.15 -1.51
C PRO A 232 13.57 11.78 -0.95
N ALA A 233 13.09 10.55 -1.19
CA ALA A 233 11.78 10.11 -0.70
C ALA A 233 11.66 10.12 0.83
N GLY A 234 12.77 9.87 1.53
CA GLY A 234 12.79 9.97 3.00
C GLY A 234 12.53 11.39 3.48
N MET A 235 13.08 12.39 2.78
CA MET A 235 12.89 13.80 3.11
C MET A 235 11.49 14.29 2.77
N ASP A 236 10.87 13.78 1.70
CA ASP A 236 9.49 14.07 1.33
C ASP A 236 8.48 13.62 2.40
N GLN A 237 8.83 12.63 3.23
CA GLN A 237 7.99 12.11 4.32
C GLN A 237 8.15 12.85 5.65
N ILE A 238 9.07 13.82 5.74
CA ILE A 238 9.26 14.58 6.97
C ILE A 238 8.29 15.75 7.07
N VAL A 239 7.66 15.94 8.23
CA VAL A 239 6.78 17.06 8.54
C VAL A 239 7.38 18.38 8.04
N GLY A 240 6.59 19.12 7.25
CA GLY A 240 7.02 20.38 6.65
C GLY A 240 7.77 20.23 5.32
N SER A 241 7.80 19.05 4.70
CA SER A 241 8.20 18.89 3.30
C SER A 241 7.18 19.55 2.36
N GLU A 242 7.60 19.89 1.14
CA GLU A 242 6.67 20.38 0.11
C GLU A 242 5.71 19.27 -0.32
N ALA A 243 6.18 18.04 -0.47
CA ALA A 243 5.35 16.91 -0.86
C ALA A 243 4.17 16.69 0.11
N LEU A 244 4.39 16.82 1.42
CA LEU A 244 3.30 16.73 2.41
C LEU A 244 2.38 17.95 2.41
N ARG A 245 2.90 19.15 2.14
CA ARG A 245 2.05 20.34 1.96
C ARG A 245 1.15 20.18 0.74
N GLU A 246 1.68 19.65 -0.35
CA GLU A 246 0.94 19.36 -1.57
C GLU A 246 -0.12 18.28 -1.36
N ALA A 247 0.25 17.15 -0.77
CA ALA A 247 -0.68 16.05 -0.50
C ALA A 247 -1.84 16.41 0.44
N ASN A 248 -1.67 17.45 1.28
CA ASN A 248 -2.65 17.85 2.30
C ASN A 248 -3.23 19.26 2.06
N ARG A 249 -2.98 19.90 0.90
CA ARG A 249 -3.25 21.33 0.64
C ARG A 249 -4.70 21.76 0.88
N ASP A 250 -5.66 20.86 0.64
CA ASP A 250 -7.10 21.12 0.78
C ASP A 250 -7.80 20.08 1.66
N GLY A 251 -7.07 19.53 2.63
CA GLY A 251 -7.53 18.45 3.48
C GLY A 251 -7.23 17.07 2.90
N ASP A 252 -7.68 16.06 3.64
CA ASP A 252 -7.08 14.73 3.56
C ASP A 252 -7.62 13.84 2.44
N LEU A 253 -8.83 14.16 1.98
CA LEU A 253 -9.71 13.23 1.26
C LEU A 253 -10.03 13.75 -0.14
N GLU A 254 -10.22 12.81 -1.05
CA GLU A 254 -10.73 13.06 -2.40
C GLU A 254 -12.20 12.65 -2.50
N SER A 255 -12.95 13.37 -3.32
CA SER A 255 -14.35 13.05 -3.59
C SER A 255 -14.48 11.68 -4.26
N GLY A 256 -15.44 10.87 -3.79
CA GLY A 256 -15.74 9.56 -4.36
C GLY A 256 -14.76 8.43 -3.97
N VAL A 257 -13.80 8.72 -3.08
CA VAL A 257 -12.87 7.72 -2.54
C VAL A 257 -13.19 7.45 -1.07
N SER A 258 -13.16 6.19 -0.69
CA SER A 258 -13.22 5.77 0.72
C SER A 258 -11.84 5.36 1.24
N TYR A 259 -11.63 5.44 2.54
CA TYR A 259 -10.31 5.33 3.15
C TYR A 259 -10.32 4.42 4.38
N THR A 260 -9.26 3.64 4.54
CA THR A 260 -8.95 2.98 5.81
C THR A 260 -7.48 3.17 6.16
N CYS A 261 -7.19 3.63 7.36
CA CYS A 261 -5.84 3.77 7.89
C CYS A 261 -5.63 2.78 9.04
N ILE A 262 -4.66 1.87 8.86
CA ILE A 262 -4.26 0.86 9.83
C ILE A 262 -2.91 1.28 10.41
N ALA A 263 -2.90 1.70 11.67
CA ALA A 263 -1.68 2.08 12.39
C ALA A 263 -1.33 1.06 13.47
N THR A 264 -0.09 1.11 13.96
CA THR A 264 0.35 0.35 15.14
C THR A 264 0.84 1.31 16.22
N ARG A 265 0.45 1.07 17.47
CA ARG A 265 0.96 1.85 18.62
C ARG A 265 2.45 1.60 18.89
N SER A 266 3.02 0.54 18.29
CA SER A 266 4.44 0.20 18.39
C SER A 266 5.29 0.80 17.26
N ASP A 267 4.73 1.72 16.47
CA ASP A 267 5.44 2.33 15.35
C ASP A 267 6.59 3.21 15.86
N ALA A 268 7.81 2.86 15.47
CA ALA A 268 9.03 3.60 15.82
C ALA A 268 9.51 4.52 14.70
N VAL A 269 8.90 4.43 13.51
CA VAL A 269 9.31 5.14 12.29
C VAL A 269 8.38 6.34 12.07
N VAL A 270 7.06 6.11 12.08
CA VAL A 270 6.05 7.15 11.93
C VAL A 270 5.59 7.57 13.32
N VAL A 271 6.12 8.71 13.77
CA VAL A 271 5.92 9.18 15.14
C VAL A 271 5.48 10.64 15.14
N PRO A 272 4.35 10.97 15.82
CA PRO A 272 3.46 10.04 16.54
C PRO A 272 2.61 9.17 15.58
N PRO A 273 2.25 7.92 15.92
CA PRO A 273 1.50 7.01 15.01
C PRO A 273 0.16 7.57 14.52
N GLU A 274 -0.42 8.51 15.26
CA GLU A 274 -1.64 9.25 14.90
C GLU A 274 -1.49 10.04 13.59
N THR A 275 -0.27 10.37 13.15
CA THR A 275 -0.05 11.03 11.84
C THR A 275 -0.41 10.11 10.67
N CYS A 276 -0.61 8.81 10.91
CA CYS A 276 -1.14 7.88 9.93
C CYS A 276 -2.63 8.06 9.64
N PHE A 277 -3.38 8.69 10.55
CA PHE A 277 -4.83 8.83 10.41
C PHE A 277 -5.21 9.99 9.52
N LEU A 278 -6.35 9.85 8.84
CA LEU A 278 -6.96 10.89 8.00
C LEU A 278 -8.15 11.51 8.72
N ASP A 279 -8.39 12.80 8.50
CA ASP A 279 -9.46 13.58 9.09
C ASP A 279 -10.83 13.22 8.49
N PRO A 280 -11.76 12.67 9.29
CA PRO A 280 -13.10 12.28 8.82
C PRO A 280 -14.10 13.45 8.82
N ARG A 281 -13.70 14.67 9.18
CA ARG A 281 -14.63 15.80 9.29
C ARG A 281 -15.19 16.18 7.92
N GLY A 282 -16.51 16.40 7.86
CA GLY A 282 -17.19 16.90 6.66
C GLY A 282 -17.54 15.83 5.62
N VAL A 283 -17.33 14.54 5.92
CA VAL A 283 -17.74 13.41 5.06
C VAL A 283 -18.75 12.50 5.75
N ALA A 284 -19.39 11.63 4.97
CA ALA A 284 -20.34 10.66 5.48
C ALA A 284 -19.68 9.65 6.43
N GLU A 285 -20.46 9.13 7.37
CA GLU A 285 -20.01 8.06 8.27
C GLU A 285 -19.54 6.84 7.45
N GLY A 286 -18.39 6.30 7.81
CA GLY A 286 -17.79 5.16 7.11
C GLY A 286 -16.99 5.52 5.85
N THR A 287 -16.90 6.80 5.45
CA THR A 287 -15.95 7.23 4.40
C THR A 287 -14.51 7.03 4.84
N VAL A 288 -14.17 7.29 6.10
CA VAL A 288 -12.82 7.12 6.66
C VAL A 288 -12.88 6.19 7.87
N ARG A 289 -11.97 5.22 7.93
CA ARG A 289 -11.78 4.33 9.09
C ARG A 289 -10.35 4.44 9.59
N ASN A 290 -10.15 4.94 10.80
CA ASN A 290 -8.85 5.00 11.46
C ASN A 290 -8.80 3.94 12.56
N ILE A 291 -7.89 2.98 12.45
CA ILE A 291 -7.81 1.84 13.37
C ILE A 291 -6.38 1.58 13.80
N TYR A 292 -6.21 1.15 15.05
CA TYR A 292 -4.99 0.52 15.52
C TYR A 292 -5.10 -0.99 15.41
N VAL A 293 -3.99 -1.68 15.13
CA VAL A 293 -3.90 -3.14 15.31
C VAL A 293 -4.30 -3.53 16.75
N GLN A 294 -3.94 -2.69 17.72
CA GLN A 294 -4.22 -2.90 19.13
C GLN A 294 -5.70 -2.74 19.53
N ASP A 295 -6.56 -2.26 18.64
CA ASP A 295 -8.01 -2.23 18.87
C ASP A 295 -8.60 -3.66 18.81
N PHE A 296 -7.90 -4.59 18.14
CA PHE A 296 -8.28 -6.00 18.00
C PHE A 296 -7.44 -6.95 18.86
N ASP A 297 -6.17 -6.61 19.08
CA ASP A 297 -5.27 -7.34 19.96
C ASP A 297 -4.49 -6.35 20.80
N ARG A 298 -5.00 -6.03 22.00
CA ARG A 298 -4.43 -5.03 22.91
C ARG A 298 -2.96 -5.30 23.27
N ARG A 299 -2.48 -6.54 23.14
CA ARG A 299 -1.09 -6.93 23.44
C ARG A 299 -0.23 -7.03 22.19
N ALA A 300 -0.76 -6.73 21.01
CA ALA A 300 -0.02 -6.78 19.77
C ALA A 300 1.16 -5.80 19.79
N VAL A 301 2.34 -6.34 19.57
CA VAL A 301 3.54 -5.59 19.17
C VAL A 301 3.77 -5.91 17.71
N VAL A 302 3.61 -4.90 16.85
CA VAL A 302 3.85 -4.97 15.41
C VAL A 302 4.68 -3.76 15.05
N MET A 303 5.90 -3.98 14.57
CA MET A 303 6.80 -2.92 14.14
C MET A 303 6.37 -2.39 12.78
N HIS A 304 6.79 -1.17 12.44
CA HIS A 304 6.41 -0.48 11.21
C HIS A 304 6.68 -1.33 9.97
N GLU A 305 7.87 -1.91 9.89
CA GLU A 305 8.39 -2.74 8.80
C GLU A 305 7.70 -4.10 8.69
N ASP A 306 7.06 -4.58 9.76
CA ASP A 306 6.41 -5.88 9.83
C ASP A 306 4.92 -5.83 9.48
N MET A 307 4.31 -4.64 9.53
CA MET A 307 2.90 -4.43 9.20
C MET A 307 2.43 -5.13 7.91
N PRO A 308 3.13 -5.07 6.76
CA PRO A 308 2.66 -5.72 5.52
C PRO A 308 2.77 -7.26 5.56
N MET A 309 3.46 -7.85 6.53
CA MET A 309 3.63 -9.30 6.69
C MET A 309 2.88 -9.85 7.91
N ASP A 310 2.38 -8.99 8.80
CA ASP A 310 1.73 -9.40 10.03
C ASP A 310 0.35 -10.01 9.76
N LYS A 311 0.15 -11.25 10.22
CA LYS A 311 -1.10 -12.00 10.05
C LYS A 311 -2.36 -11.29 10.59
N ARG A 312 -2.23 -10.43 11.61
CA ARG A 312 -3.36 -9.66 12.16
C ARG A 312 -3.72 -8.55 11.19
N VAL A 313 -2.72 -7.86 10.64
CA VAL A 313 -2.92 -6.85 9.60
C VAL A 313 -3.55 -7.50 8.36
N HIS A 314 -3.09 -8.68 7.93
CA HIS A 314 -3.71 -9.41 6.81
C HIS A 314 -5.19 -9.72 7.08
N ALA A 315 -5.52 -10.20 8.29
CA ALA A 315 -6.90 -10.47 8.67
C ALA A 315 -7.77 -9.20 8.64
N ILE A 316 -7.24 -8.08 9.11
CA ILE A 316 -7.92 -6.77 9.06
C ILE A 316 -8.15 -6.34 7.62
N VAL A 317 -7.10 -6.34 6.78
CA VAL A 317 -7.15 -5.96 5.36
C VAL A 317 -8.23 -6.74 4.62
N ARG A 318 -8.18 -8.08 4.73
CA ARG A 318 -9.11 -8.98 4.05
C ARG A 318 -10.56 -8.74 4.48
N THR A 319 -10.78 -8.53 5.77
CA THR A 319 -12.12 -8.23 6.29
C THR A 319 -12.64 -6.88 5.77
N ILE A 320 -11.80 -5.86 5.67
CA ILE A 320 -12.22 -4.57 5.13
C ILE A 320 -12.53 -4.66 3.63
N LEU A 321 -11.75 -5.42 2.86
CA LEU A 321 -12.01 -5.61 1.44
C LEU A 321 -13.39 -6.24 1.18
N GLU A 322 -13.79 -7.23 1.98
CA GLU A 322 -15.15 -7.80 1.94
C GLU A 322 -16.23 -6.74 2.23
N LEU A 323 -15.97 -5.77 3.11
CA LEU A 323 -16.91 -4.69 3.41
C LEU A 323 -16.99 -3.65 2.28
N VAL A 324 -15.88 -3.38 1.60
CA VAL A 324 -15.84 -2.47 0.44
C VAL A 324 -16.70 -3.01 -0.71
N GLU A 325 -16.84 -4.34 -0.85
CA GLU A 325 -17.77 -4.97 -1.82
C GLU A 325 -19.25 -4.63 -1.54
N THR A 326 -19.60 -4.24 -0.31
CA THR A 326 -20.99 -4.02 0.12
C THR A 326 -21.46 -2.55 0.08
N ILE A 327 -20.57 -1.62 -0.28
CA ILE A 327 -20.93 -0.20 -0.42
C ILE A 327 -21.95 -0.07 -1.57
N PRO A 328 -23.15 0.50 -1.34
CA PRO A 328 -24.15 0.69 -2.38
C PRO A 328 -23.55 1.45 -3.57
N ARG A 329 -23.79 0.92 -4.77
CA ARG A 329 -23.30 1.43 -6.05
C ARG A 329 -23.94 2.76 -6.41
#